data_AF-A0A959V732-F1
#
_entry.id   AF-A0A959V732-F1
#
_cell.length_a   1.000
_cell.length_b   1.000
_cell.length_c   1.000
_cell.angle_alpha   90.00
_cell.angle_beta   90.00
_cell.angle_gamma   90.00
#
_symmetry.space_group_name_H-M   'P 1'
#
loop_
_entity.id
_entity.type
_entity.pdbx_description
1 polymer ?
#
loop_
_entity_poly.entity_id
_entity_poly.type
_entity_poly.pdbx_seq_one_letter_code
_entity_poly.pdbx_strand_id
1 'polypeptide(L)'
;EIANYRAINNWYEWADVDGDGQLIVGAEQFPTSDCPNPVTECANSSWYVWLVAFPVLPGMYDTTADQTIVPSEYLTGEAVVEAL
;
A
#
# COMPACT_ATOMS: atom_id res chain seq x y z
N GLU A 1 -6.85 -11.00 9.03
CA GLU A 1 -6.14 -9.99 8.22
C GLU A 1 -4.88 -9.42 8.89
N ILE A 2 -4.37 -10.06 9.94
CA ILE A 2 -3.23 -9.57 10.72
C ILE A 2 -2.02 -10.36 10.22
N ALA A 3 -0.94 -9.67 9.80
CA ALA A 3 0.24 -10.20 9.08
C ALA A 3 0.23 -10.09 7.52
N ASN A 4 -0.35 -9.04 6.96
CA ASN A 4 -0.12 -8.66 5.55
C ASN A 4 1.01 -7.63 5.42
N TYR A 5 1.49 -7.39 4.19
CA TYR A 5 2.53 -6.40 3.88
C TYR A 5 1.98 -4.97 3.75
N ARG A 6 0.81 -4.65 4.34
CA ARG A 6 0.25 -3.29 4.31
C ARG A 6 0.19 -2.74 5.74
N ALA A 7 0.38 -1.42 5.91
CA ALA A 7 0.34 -0.84 7.25
C ALA A 7 -1.08 -0.80 7.83
N ILE A 8 -2.08 -0.54 6.98
CA ILE A 8 -3.48 -0.51 7.35
C ILE A 8 -4.28 -1.17 6.24
N ASN A 9 -5.04 -2.22 6.58
CA ASN A 9 -5.90 -2.92 5.63
C ASN A 9 -7.38 -2.97 6.06
N ASN A 10 -7.67 -2.69 7.33
CA ASN A 10 -9.01 -2.79 7.89
C ASN A 10 -9.63 -1.43 8.24
N TRP A 11 -9.19 -0.34 7.61
CA TRP A 11 -9.71 1.01 7.86
C TRP A 11 -11.23 1.12 7.64
N TYR A 12 -11.81 0.26 6.80
CA TYR A 12 -13.26 0.14 6.60
C TYR A 12 -14.02 -0.41 7.84
N GLU A 13 -13.31 -0.99 8.81
CA GLU A 13 -13.86 -1.48 10.08
C GLU A 13 -13.80 -0.42 11.20
N TRP A 14 -13.10 0.69 10.96
CA TRP A 14 -12.83 1.68 12.00
C TRP A 14 -14.05 2.58 12.24
N ALA A 15 -14.29 2.92 13.50
CA ALA A 15 -15.34 3.85 13.87
C ALA A 15 -14.84 5.29 13.73
N ASP A 16 -15.58 6.11 12.99
CA ASP A 16 -15.40 7.55 12.93
C ASP A 16 -15.96 8.17 14.23
N VAL A 17 -15.07 8.57 15.13
CA VAL A 17 -15.42 8.98 16.51
C VAL A 17 -15.87 10.43 16.61
N ASP A 18 -15.50 11.29 15.66
CA ASP A 18 -15.81 12.72 15.62
C ASP A 18 -16.63 13.13 14.39
N GLY A 19 -16.87 12.20 13.45
CA GLY A 19 -17.83 12.35 12.35
C GLY A 19 -17.29 13.14 11.16
N ASP A 20 -15.96 13.27 11.04
CA ASP A 20 -15.32 14.04 9.99
C ASP A 20 -14.82 13.19 8.80
N GLY A 21 -14.87 11.86 8.93
CA GLY A 21 -14.39 10.91 7.93
C GLY A 21 -12.88 10.98 7.68
N GLN A 22 -12.09 11.48 8.63
CA GLN A 22 -10.65 11.67 8.48
C GLN A 22 -9.85 10.60 9.23
N LEU A 23 -8.68 10.29 8.65
CA LEU A 23 -7.63 9.52 9.31
C LEU A 23 -6.41 10.43 9.43
N ILE A 24 -6.05 10.81 10.65
CA ILE A 24 -4.87 11.66 10.92
C ILE A 24 -3.70 10.77 11.30
N VAL A 25 -2.64 10.79 10.50
CA VAL A 25 -1.41 10.01 10.74
C VAL A 25 -0.22 10.93 10.91
N GLY A 26 0.53 10.76 12.00
CA GLY A 26 1.83 11.40 12.19
C GLY A 26 2.90 10.64 11.40
N ALA A 27 3.64 11.34 10.54
CA ALA A 27 4.71 10.77 9.74
C ALA A 27 6.02 11.56 9.92
N GLU A 28 7.15 10.86 9.87
CA GLU A 28 8.48 11.45 10.08
C GLU A 28 8.99 12.26 8.87
N GLN A 29 8.50 11.98 7.67
CA GLN A 29 8.94 12.63 6.43
C GLN A 29 7.72 13.12 5.65
N PHE A 30 7.37 14.40 5.73
CA PHE A 30 6.33 14.97 4.89
C PHE A 30 6.88 15.31 3.50
N PRO A 31 6.05 15.34 2.45
CA PRO A 31 6.49 15.76 1.13
C PRO A 31 7.05 17.18 1.24
N THR A 32 8.36 17.30 1.08
CA THR A 32 9.07 18.57 0.94
C THR A 32 8.90 19.08 -0.50
N SER A 33 9.32 20.31 -0.79
CA SER A 33 9.13 20.93 -2.13
C SER A 33 9.82 20.19 -3.28
N ASP A 34 10.72 19.26 -2.97
CA ASP A 34 11.40 18.31 -3.85
C ASP A 34 10.61 17.00 -4.06
N CYS A 35 9.37 16.93 -3.58
CA CYS A 35 8.43 15.81 -3.74
C CYS A 35 7.20 16.17 -4.63
N PRO A 36 7.34 16.80 -5.82
CA PRO A 36 6.20 17.25 -6.59
C PRO A 36 5.41 16.10 -7.24
N ASN A 37 6.03 14.93 -7.44
CA ASN A 37 5.35 13.73 -7.94
C ASN A 37 5.33 12.59 -6.90
N PRO A 38 4.15 12.19 -6.40
CA PRO A 38 4.04 11.14 -5.40
C PRO A 38 4.57 9.78 -5.87
N VAL A 39 4.53 9.50 -7.18
CA VAL A 39 4.89 8.20 -7.76
C VAL A 39 6.40 8.04 -7.95
N THR A 40 7.10 9.10 -8.33
CA THR A 40 8.54 9.02 -8.67
C THR A 40 9.45 9.64 -7.62
N GLU A 41 8.97 10.66 -6.89
CA GLU A 41 9.80 11.48 -6.00
C GLU A 41 9.40 11.35 -4.53
N CYS A 42 8.17 10.93 -4.22
CA CYS A 42 7.74 10.57 -2.86
C CYS A 42 7.74 9.06 -2.57
N ALA A 43 8.19 8.24 -3.51
CA ALA A 43 8.20 6.77 -3.38
C ALA A 43 9.15 6.24 -2.29
N ASN A 44 10.05 7.08 -1.77
CA ASN A 44 10.89 6.79 -0.61
C ASN A 44 10.27 7.24 0.73
N SER A 45 9.21 8.05 0.69
CA SER A 45 8.52 8.52 1.88
C SER A 45 7.68 7.39 2.46
N SER A 46 8.01 6.95 3.66
CA SER A 46 7.36 5.80 4.32
C SER A 46 5.84 5.96 4.40
N TRP A 47 5.34 7.14 4.77
CA TRP A 47 3.89 7.39 4.84
C TRP A 47 3.18 7.15 3.50
N TYR A 48 3.77 7.61 2.39
CA TYR A 48 3.15 7.49 1.08
C TYR A 48 3.09 6.02 0.66
N VAL A 49 4.22 5.31 0.78
CA VAL A 49 4.32 3.90 0.44
C VAL A 49 3.29 3.07 1.21
N TRP A 50 3.26 3.24 2.52
CA TRP A 50 2.50 2.37 3.42
C TRP A 50 1.01 2.71 3.51
N LEU A 51 0.63 3.99 3.39
CA LEU A 51 -0.75 4.44 3.59
C LEU A 51 -1.48 4.77 2.29
N VAL A 52 -0.76 4.98 1.18
CA VAL A 52 -1.35 5.39 -0.10
C VAL A 52 -1.00 4.42 -1.22
N ALA A 53 0.28 4.17 -1.47
CA ALA A 53 0.71 3.37 -2.62
C ALA A 53 0.24 1.91 -2.53
N PHE A 54 0.56 1.19 -1.44
CA PHE A 54 0.16 -0.22 -1.31
C PHE A 54 -1.36 -0.43 -1.20
N PRO A 55 -2.15 0.47 -0.57
CA PRO A 55 -3.61 0.31 -0.55
C PRO A 55 -4.31 0.70 -1.86
N VAL A 56 -3.80 1.68 -2.61
CA VAL A 56 -4.52 2.29 -3.76
C VAL A 56 -3.98 1.84 -5.12
N LEU A 57 -2.67 1.57 -5.23
CA LEU A 57 -2.08 1.17 -6.50
C LEU A 57 -2.20 -0.34 -6.70
N PRO A 58 -2.76 -0.79 -7.84
CA PRO A 58 -2.88 -2.21 -8.13
C PRO A 58 -1.50 -2.86 -8.27
N GLY A 59 -1.24 -3.88 -7.45
CA GLY A 59 -0.06 -4.73 -7.57
C GLY A 59 -0.29 -5.89 -8.53
N MET A 60 0.76 -6.34 -9.23
CA MET A 60 0.70 -7.61 -9.99
C MET A 60 0.64 -8.82 -9.06
N TYR A 61 1.15 -8.68 -7.84
CA TYR A 61 1.08 -9.68 -6.79
C TYR A 61 0.55 -9.05 -5.51
N ASP A 62 -0.19 -9.84 -4.74
CA ASP A 62 -0.65 -9.51 -3.40
C ASP A 62 0.10 -10.32 -2.35
N THR A 63 0.04 -9.84 -1.11
CA THR A 63 0.55 -10.56 0.06
C THR A 63 -0.60 -11.02 0.93
N THR A 64 -0.51 -12.26 1.42
CA THR A 64 -1.53 -12.85 2.28
C THR A 64 -1.13 -12.73 3.76
N ALA A 65 -2.09 -13.01 4.66
CA ALA A 65 -1.82 -13.10 6.09
C ALA A 65 -0.86 -14.26 6.46
N ASP A 66 -0.70 -15.24 5.56
CA ASP A 66 0.24 -16.36 5.70
C ASP A 66 1.65 -16.01 5.19
N GLN A 67 1.91 -14.73 4.93
CA GLN A 67 3.18 -14.22 4.38
C GLN A 67 3.58 -14.85 3.04
N THR A 68 2.58 -15.23 2.23
CA THR A 68 2.79 -15.68 0.86
C THR A 68 2.54 -14.56 -0.13
N ILE A 69 3.20 -14.66 -1.28
CA ILE A 69 2.98 -13.78 -2.44
C ILE A 69 2.10 -14.56 -3.43
N VAL A 70 1.00 -13.98 -3.87
CA VAL A 70 0.03 -14.61 -4.79
C VAL A 70 -0.29 -13.69 -5.96
N PRO A 71 -0.58 -14.20 -7.16
CA PRO A 71 -0.99 -13.38 -8.29
C PRO A 71 -2.29 -12.65 -7.97
N SER A 72 -2.35 -11.35 -8.29
CA SER A 72 -3.59 -10.59 -8.18
C SER A 72 -4.53 -10.91 -9.34
N GLU A 73 -5.73 -10.31 -9.35
CA GLU A 73 -6.71 -10.42 -10.44
C GLU A 73 -6.20 -9.91 -11.80
N TYR A 74 -5.07 -9.22 -11.83
CA TYR A 74 -4.43 -8.71 -13.04
C TYR A 74 -3.54 -9.74 -13.74
N LEU A 75 -3.23 -10.87 -13.10
CA LEU A 75 -2.40 -11.94 -13.66
C LEU A 75 -3.23 -13.19 -13.94
N THR A 76 -2.87 -13.92 -15.00
CA THR A 76 -3.49 -15.22 -15.33
C THR A 76 -2.93 -16.39 -14.53
N GLY A 77 -1.95 -16.13 -13.66
CA GLY A 77 -1.27 -17.13 -12.84
C GLY A 77 0.12 -16.63 -12.39
N GLU A 78 0.90 -17.54 -11.81
CA GLU A 78 2.29 -17.29 -11.41
C GLU A 78 3.19 -16.97 -12.61
N ALA A 79 4.18 -16.10 -12.42
CA ALA A 79 5.20 -15.87 -13.43
C ALA A 79 6.02 -17.13 -13.70
N VAL A 80 6.21 -17.44 -14.99
CA VAL A 80 7.06 -18.52 -15.46
C VAL A 80 8.37 -17.94 -15.94
N VAL A 81 9.49 -18.46 -15.43
CA VAL A 81 10.82 -18.10 -15.93
C VAL A 81 11.09 -18.91 -17.19
N GLU A 82 11.24 -18.23 -18.32
CA GLU A 82 11.66 -18.84 -19.59
C GLU A 82 13.13 -18.48 -19.88
N ALA A 83 13.90 -19.47 -20.32
CA ALA A 83 15.23 -19.21 -20.88
C ALA A 83 15.05 -18.79 -22.36
N LEU A 84 15.50 -17.58 -22.69
CA LEU A 84 15.52 -17.05 -24.06
C LEU A 84 16.66 -17.65 -24.89
#